data_AF-K0FE11-F1
#
_entry.id   AF-K0FE11-F1
#
_cell.length_a   1.000
_cell.length_b   1.000
_cell.length_c   1.000
_cell.angle_alpha   90.00
_cell.angle_beta   90.00
_cell.angle_gamma   90.00
#
_symmetry.space_group_name_H-M   'P 1'
#
loop_
_entity.id
_entity.type
_entity.pdbx_description
1 polymer ?
#
loop_
_entity_poly.entity_id
_entity_poly.type
_entity_poly.pdbx_seq_one_letter_code
_entity_poly.pdbx_strand_id
1 'polypeptide(L)'
;MSETPSGGAAPGSDSEGENALPPEVVIPLVPADADGPIRRSRAGLRKGQLSTLMNAANNRKDLIGVLRKAREQLPGDPSFGDPLSVSGPGGARAVARAADKLVGDTPSAAREIGFGALQVWQAMLERVGRGKGNQEITVMFTDLVAFSNWSLSAGDEATLELLRRVAKAIEPPIAERGGQVVKRMGDGVMAVFPSAERAVRAAINAKRNLADVKVRDYRPQMRIGLHTGSPREIGGDWLGVDVTIAARVMEAGGNGNTMLSEATLQSLKPETLAELGYAVKPYRRSFFAAPLSGVPEDLRIFRLSEN
;
A
#
# COMPACT_ATOMS: atom_id res chain seq x y z
N MET A 1 -4.55 -65.51 -35.57
CA MET A 1 -4.19 -64.85 -36.84
C MET A 1 -3.39 -63.62 -36.46
N SER A 2 -2.08 -63.82 -36.27
CA SER A 2 -1.01 -63.48 -37.26
C SER A 2 -0.82 -61.95 -37.34
N GLU A 3 0.35 -61.35 -37.18
CA GLU A 3 1.73 -61.84 -37.11
C GLU A 3 2.62 -60.75 -36.46
N THR A 4 3.78 -61.20 -36.02
CA THR A 4 4.84 -60.56 -35.22
C THR A 4 5.88 -59.82 -36.12
N PRO A 5 7.15 -59.60 -35.73
CA PRO A 5 7.67 -58.30 -35.26
C PRO A 5 9.04 -57.90 -35.91
N SER A 6 9.75 -56.97 -35.26
CA SER A 6 11.22 -56.92 -35.13
C SER A 6 12.12 -56.35 -36.25
N GLY A 7 12.88 -55.32 -35.86
CA GLY A 7 14.18 -54.92 -36.40
C GLY A 7 14.51 -53.50 -35.90
N GLY A 8 15.63 -53.17 -35.27
CA GLY A 8 16.84 -53.87 -34.87
C GLY A 8 17.95 -52.81 -34.63
N ALA A 9 18.74 -53.00 -33.55
CA ALA A 9 20.11 -52.50 -33.28
C ALA A 9 20.43 -50.98 -33.35
N ALA A 10 21.40 -50.38 -32.66
CA ALA A 10 22.25 -50.58 -31.47
C ALA A 10 23.10 -49.27 -31.35
N PRO A 11 23.77 -48.97 -30.22
CA PRO A 11 24.07 -47.60 -29.76
C PRO A 11 25.50 -47.10 -30.09
N GLY A 12 25.72 -45.79 -29.99
CA GLY A 12 27.05 -45.17 -30.17
C GLY A 12 27.23 -43.83 -29.44
N SER A 13 28.08 -43.88 -28.41
CA SER A 13 29.08 -42.89 -27.96
C SER A 13 28.70 -41.44 -27.62
N ASP A 14 28.92 -41.16 -26.32
CA ASP A 14 29.27 -39.90 -25.68
C ASP A 14 30.11 -38.92 -26.51
N SER A 15 29.76 -37.63 -26.45
CA SER A 15 30.73 -36.54 -26.46
C SER A 15 30.18 -35.34 -25.68
N GLU A 16 30.97 -34.95 -24.68
CA GLU A 16 30.78 -33.79 -23.84
C GLU A 16 30.80 -32.51 -24.69
N GLY A 17 29.80 -31.65 -24.50
CA GLY A 17 29.64 -30.38 -25.21
C GLY A 17 29.25 -29.29 -24.23
N GLU A 18 30.28 -28.63 -23.72
CA GLU A 18 30.33 -27.48 -22.84
C GLU A 18 29.29 -26.40 -23.21
N ASN A 19 28.26 -26.23 -22.37
CA ASN A 19 27.21 -25.22 -22.57
C ASN A 19 27.67 -23.87 -22.01
N ALA A 20 28.39 -23.10 -22.84
CA ALA A 20 28.75 -21.73 -22.56
C ALA A 20 27.50 -20.82 -22.64
N LEU A 21 27.09 -20.26 -21.50
CA LEU A 21 26.10 -19.18 -21.44
C LEU A 21 26.70 -17.90 -22.05
N PRO A 22 25.95 -17.14 -22.87
CA PRO A 22 26.45 -15.91 -23.49
C PRO A 22 26.70 -14.81 -22.44
N PRO A 23 27.63 -13.87 -22.71
CA PRO A 23 28.11 -12.90 -21.74
C PRO A 23 27.03 -11.86 -21.37
N GLU A 24 27.06 -11.48 -20.10
CA GLU A 24 26.26 -10.46 -19.44
C GLU A 24 26.49 -9.07 -20.10
N VAL A 25 25.45 -8.47 -20.67
CA VAL A 25 25.50 -7.12 -21.24
C VAL A 25 25.30 -6.10 -20.12
N VAL A 26 26.41 -5.50 -19.66
CA VAL A 26 26.42 -4.37 -18.73
C VAL A 26 26.34 -3.07 -19.54
N ILE A 27 25.25 -2.30 -19.40
CA ILE A 27 25.13 -0.95 -19.99
C ILE A 27 25.49 0.09 -18.91
N PRO A 28 26.61 0.82 -19.04
CA PRO A 28 26.96 1.89 -18.11
C PRO A 28 26.17 3.17 -18.44
N LEU A 29 25.48 3.74 -17.43
CA LEU A 29 24.91 5.09 -17.52
C LEU A 29 26.02 6.13 -17.29
N VAL A 30 26.53 6.71 -18.38
CA VAL A 30 27.39 7.91 -18.35
C VAL A 30 26.50 9.17 -18.41
N PRO A 31 26.70 10.19 -17.57
CA PRO A 31 25.99 11.45 -17.68
C PRO A 31 26.61 12.33 -18.77
N ALA A 32 25.79 12.82 -19.70
CA ALA A 32 26.21 13.79 -20.71
C ALA A 32 25.82 15.21 -20.28
N ASP A 33 26.80 15.98 -19.81
CA ASP A 33 26.81 17.44 -19.84
C ASP A 33 27.53 17.88 -21.13
N ALA A 34 26.90 18.69 -22.00
CA ALA A 34 27.52 19.74 -22.82
C ALA A 34 26.54 20.34 -23.87
N ASP A 35 26.16 21.58 -23.61
CA ASP A 35 26.02 22.73 -24.53
C ASP A 35 25.17 22.70 -25.82
N GLY A 36 24.26 23.69 -25.91
CA GLY A 36 23.77 24.27 -27.18
C GLY A 36 22.30 24.76 -27.17
N PRO A 37 21.98 26.07 -27.27
CA PRO A 37 20.72 26.63 -26.78
C PRO A 37 19.66 26.94 -27.85
N ILE A 38 18.37 26.75 -27.54
CA ILE A 38 17.25 27.50 -28.16
C ILE A 38 16.31 28.01 -27.06
N ARG A 39 16.20 29.35 -26.98
CA ARG A 39 15.34 30.13 -26.10
C ARG A 39 13.85 29.92 -26.44
N ARG A 40 12.99 29.71 -25.44
CA ARG A 40 11.72 30.46 -25.25
C ARG A 40 11.14 30.22 -23.85
N SER A 41 10.63 31.29 -23.29
CA SER A 41 10.32 31.57 -21.89
C SER A 41 9.08 30.86 -21.33
N ARG A 42 9.19 30.32 -20.11
CA ARG A 42 8.24 30.54 -19.00
C ARG A 42 8.93 30.16 -17.67
N ALA A 43 8.74 31.03 -16.69
CA ALA A 43 9.45 31.09 -15.41
C ALA A 43 9.13 29.89 -14.48
N GLY A 44 10.06 29.56 -13.58
CA GLY A 44 9.72 28.83 -12.35
C GLY A 44 10.78 27.84 -11.85
N LEU A 45 11.66 28.32 -10.98
CA LEU A 45 12.60 27.62 -10.08
C LEU A 45 13.54 26.52 -10.64
N ARG A 46 14.84 26.85 -10.64
CA ARG A 46 15.95 25.90 -10.81
C ARG A 46 15.99 24.92 -9.63
N LYS A 47 16.07 23.61 -9.94
CA LYS A 47 16.24 22.48 -9.00
C LYS A 47 17.32 22.67 -7.91
N GLY A 48 18.32 23.52 -8.14
CA GLY A 48 19.41 23.79 -7.19
C GLY A 48 19.12 24.84 -6.10
N GLN A 49 18.07 25.66 -6.22
CA GLN A 49 17.71 26.64 -5.16
C GLN A 49 16.75 26.06 -4.13
N LEU A 50 16.03 25.00 -4.50
CA LEU A 50 15.10 24.30 -3.60
C LEU A 50 15.85 23.54 -2.50
N SER A 51 17.04 23.02 -2.78
CA SER A 51 17.87 22.30 -1.80
C SER A 51 18.40 23.20 -0.68
N THR A 52 18.69 24.47 -0.97
CA THR A 52 19.14 25.45 0.04
C THR A 52 18.00 25.95 0.94
N LEU A 53 16.76 26.04 0.42
CA LEU A 53 15.60 26.38 1.25
C LEU A 53 15.14 25.19 2.10
N MET A 54 15.28 23.96 1.60
CA MET A 54 14.84 22.76 2.32
C MET A 54 15.82 22.31 3.42
N ASN A 55 17.11 22.67 3.34
CA ASN A 55 18.08 22.39 4.41
C ASN A 55 17.94 23.32 5.63
N ALA A 56 17.21 24.44 5.53
CA ALA A 56 16.97 25.35 6.66
C ALA A 56 15.79 24.94 7.57
N ALA A 57 14.96 23.96 7.16
CA ALA A 57 13.75 23.59 7.90
C ALA A 57 13.95 22.44 8.92
N ASN A 58 15.11 21.78 8.94
CA ASN A 58 15.26 20.46 9.55
C ASN A 58 15.76 20.44 11.01
N ASN A 59 15.55 21.50 11.80
CA ASN A 59 16.08 21.58 13.19
C ASN A 59 15.19 22.25 14.25
N ARG A 60 13.86 22.36 14.06
CA ARG A 60 12.96 22.86 15.11
C ARG A 60 12.10 21.76 15.74
N LYS A 61 12.42 21.40 16.98
CA LYS A 61 11.55 20.61 17.90
C LYS A 61 10.12 21.18 18.02
N ASP A 62 9.93 22.46 17.71
CA ASP A 62 8.64 23.15 17.76
C ASP A 62 7.61 22.69 16.71
N LEU A 63 8.04 22.08 15.59
CA LEU A 63 7.12 21.65 14.53
C LEU A 63 6.19 20.50 14.95
N ILE A 64 6.61 19.66 15.91
CA ILE A 64 5.78 18.55 16.44
C ILE A 64 4.56 19.10 17.19
N GLY A 65 4.70 20.22 17.89
CA GLY A 65 3.58 20.87 18.59
C GLY A 65 2.57 21.49 17.63
N VAL A 66 3.04 22.03 16.50
CA VAL A 66 2.18 22.62 15.46
C VAL A 66 1.36 21.54 14.75
N LEU A 67 1.96 20.39 14.43
CA LEU A 67 1.24 19.24 13.87
C LEU A 67 0.19 18.67 14.84
N ARG A 68 0.48 18.64 16.15
CA ARG A 68 -0.49 18.23 17.18
C ARG A 68 -1.71 19.15 17.21
N LYS A 69 -1.48 20.47 17.19
CA LYS A 69 -2.57 21.46 17.21
C LYS A 69 -3.39 21.47 15.92
N ALA A 70 -2.75 21.16 14.79
CA ALA A 70 -3.45 20.97 13.52
C ALA A 70 -4.35 19.72 13.53
N ARG A 71 -3.93 18.62 14.17
CA ARG A 71 -4.73 17.39 14.32
C ARG A 71 -5.99 17.61 15.19
N GLU A 72 -5.88 18.40 16.26
CA GLU A 72 -7.00 18.69 17.16
C GLU A 72 -8.06 19.63 16.54
N GLN A 73 -7.72 20.36 15.46
CA GLN A 73 -8.62 21.32 14.82
C GLN A 73 -9.25 20.82 13.51
N LEU A 74 -9.02 19.56 13.10
CA LEU A 74 -9.63 19.00 11.89
C LEU A 74 -11.11 18.62 12.17
N PRO A 75 -12.08 19.22 11.47
CA PRO A 75 -13.49 18.88 11.63
C PRO A 75 -13.79 17.54 10.95
N GLY A 76 -14.14 16.53 11.74
CA GLY A 76 -14.66 15.25 11.25
C GLY A 76 -16.14 15.30 10.90
N ASP A 77 -16.57 14.42 10.00
CA ASP A 77 -17.99 14.19 9.71
C ASP A 77 -18.60 13.35 10.85
N PRO A 78 -19.61 13.87 11.59
CA PRO A 78 -20.27 13.13 12.66
C PRO A 78 -20.96 11.84 12.20
N SER A 79 -21.25 11.71 10.91
CA SER A 79 -21.83 10.49 10.31
C SER A 79 -20.85 9.32 10.29
N PHE A 80 -19.54 9.59 10.38
CA PHE A 80 -18.47 8.58 10.31
C PHE A 80 -17.77 8.35 11.66
N GLY A 81 -18.24 8.98 12.75
CA GLY A 81 -17.83 8.65 14.13
C GLY A 81 -16.36 8.91 14.49
N ASP A 82 -15.57 9.57 13.64
CA ASP A 82 -14.15 9.83 13.87
C ASP A 82 -13.72 11.21 13.32
N PRO A 83 -13.02 12.07 14.10
CA PRO A 83 -12.39 13.31 13.65
C PRO A 83 -11.45 13.17 12.42
N LEU A 84 -11.07 11.97 12.01
CA LEU A 84 -10.23 11.71 10.82
C LEU A 84 -11.00 11.44 9.52
N SER A 85 -12.32 11.58 9.52
CA SER A 85 -13.16 11.32 8.35
C SER A 85 -13.05 12.46 7.32
N VAL A 86 -12.14 12.32 6.35
CA VAL A 86 -12.00 13.24 5.19
C VAL A 86 -13.06 13.01 4.10
N SER A 87 -13.98 12.08 4.28
CA SER A 87 -15.08 11.76 3.37
C SER A 87 -16.35 12.56 3.74
N GLY A 88 -16.40 13.82 3.34
CA GLY A 88 -17.58 14.68 3.43
C GLY A 88 -17.29 16.09 2.87
N PRO A 89 -18.31 16.86 2.42
CA PRO A 89 -18.10 18.19 1.81
C PRO A 89 -17.38 19.20 2.73
N GLY A 90 -17.39 18.95 4.05
CA GLY A 90 -16.69 19.74 5.06
C GLY A 90 -15.22 19.34 5.26
N GLY A 91 -14.90 18.04 5.25
CA GLY A 91 -13.55 17.53 5.49
C GLY A 91 -12.57 17.91 4.37
N ALA A 92 -12.98 17.75 3.12
CA ALA A 92 -12.18 18.16 1.96
C ALA A 92 -11.94 19.68 1.95
N ARG A 93 -12.91 20.50 2.34
CA ARG A 93 -12.72 21.96 2.47
C ARG A 93 -11.81 22.34 3.63
N ALA A 94 -11.86 21.62 4.75
CA ALA A 94 -10.99 21.89 5.88
C ALA A 94 -9.53 21.53 5.57
N VAL A 95 -9.31 20.39 4.91
CA VAL A 95 -8.00 20.01 4.38
C VAL A 95 -7.53 20.99 3.31
N ALA A 96 -8.41 21.42 2.39
CA ALA A 96 -8.07 22.44 1.40
C ALA A 96 -7.68 23.78 2.04
N ARG A 97 -8.42 24.26 3.06
CA ARG A 97 -8.04 25.49 3.80
C ARG A 97 -6.74 25.34 4.59
N ALA A 98 -6.45 24.14 5.12
CA ALA A 98 -5.20 23.87 5.80
C ALA A 98 -4.03 23.78 4.81
N ALA A 99 -4.26 23.18 3.63
CA ALA A 99 -3.32 23.11 2.53
C ALA A 99 -3.04 24.49 1.94
N ASP A 100 -4.05 25.33 1.73
CA ASP A 100 -3.92 26.73 1.27
C ASP A 100 -3.10 27.57 2.26
N LYS A 101 -3.15 27.26 3.56
CA LYS A 101 -2.31 27.92 4.58
C LYS A 101 -0.87 27.43 4.62
N LEU A 102 -0.60 26.20 4.17
CA LEU A 102 0.72 25.58 4.17
C LEU A 102 1.45 25.68 2.83
N VAL A 103 0.71 25.81 1.74
CA VAL A 103 1.17 25.86 0.35
C VAL A 103 0.64 27.15 -0.25
N GLY A 104 1.42 28.22 -0.18
CA GLY A 104 1.04 29.52 -0.72
C GLY A 104 0.69 29.45 -2.21
N ASP A 105 -0.38 30.16 -2.60
CA ASP A 105 -0.77 30.61 -3.94
C ASP A 105 -0.32 29.78 -5.16
N THR A 106 -0.55 28.46 -5.15
CA THR A 106 -0.56 27.66 -6.38
C THR A 106 -1.96 27.11 -6.68
N PRO A 107 -2.54 27.37 -7.87
CA PRO A 107 -3.93 27.02 -8.17
C PRO A 107 -4.22 25.51 -8.12
N SER A 108 -5.13 25.15 -7.22
CA SER A 108 -6.16 24.10 -7.29
C SER A 108 -5.98 22.94 -8.30
N ALA A 109 -5.19 21.94 -7.93
CA ALA A 109 -5.34 20.54 -8.41
C ALA A 109 -5.94 19.62 -7.32
N ALA A 110 -6.49 20.20 -6.25
CA ALA A 110 -6.93 19.51 -5.04
C ALA A 110 -8.19 18.62 -5.20
N ARG A 111 -8.71 18.41 -6.42
CA ARG A 111 -9.79 17.46 -6.71
C ARG A 111 -9.31 16.12 -7.25
N GLU A 112 -8.04 15.98 -7.58
CA GLU A 112 -7.43 14.71 -8.03
C GLU A 112 -6.60 14.05 -6.93
N ILE A 113 -7.11 14.07 -5.68
CA ILE A 113 -6.47 13.40 -4.54
C ILE A 113 -6.79 11.89 -4.62
N GLY A 114 -6.35 11.26 -5.72
CA GLY A 114 -6.20 9.82 -5.88
C GLY A 114 -4.79 9.38 -5.48
N PHE A 115 -4.44 8.09 -5.70
CA PHE A 115 -3.19 7.39 -5.35
C PHE A 115 -1.88 8.22 -5.20
N GLY A 116 -1.70 9.29 -5.97
CA GLY A 116 -0.56 10.21 -5.83
C GLY A 116 -0.44 10.89 -4.47
N ALA A 117 -1.56 11.25 -3.81
CA ALA A 117 -1.50 11.80 -2.44
C ALA A 117 -0.98 10.76 -1.43
N LEU A 118 -1.28 9.48 -1.68
CA LEU A 118 -0.72 8.36 -0.91
C LEU A 118 0.79 8.25 -1.13
N GLN A 119 1.26 8.44 -2.37
CA GLN A 119 2.70 8.44 -2.67
C GLN A 119 3.43 9.61 -2.01
N VAL A 120 2.84 10.81 -2.00
CA VAL A 120 3.41 11.98 -1.32
C VAL A 120 3.44 11.76 0.20
N TRP A 121 2.35 11.23 0.76
CA TRP A 121 2.30 10.88 2.18
C TRP A 121 3.30 9.78 2.52
N GLN A 122 3.40 8.71 1.71
CA GLN A 122 4.39 7.64 1.85
C GLN A 122 5.81 8.19 1.82
N ALA A 123 6.15 9.06 0.86
CA ALA A 123 7.46 9.71 0.78
C ALA A 123 7.77 10.59 2.00
N MET A 124 6.74 11.19 2.61
CA MET A 124 6.88 11.95 3.85
C MET A 124 7.14 11.02 5.05
N LEU A 125 6.43 9.89 5.15
CA LEU A 125 6.64 8.88 6.19
C LEU A 125 8.06 8.29 6.14
N GLU A 126 8.54 7.96 4.93
CA GLU A 126 9.90 7.45 4.69
C GLU A 126 10.99 8.41 5.19
N ARG A 127 10.74 9.73 5.12
CA ARG A 127 11.71 10.75 5.56
C ARG A 127 11.71 11.01 7.07
N VAL A 128 10.61 10.74 7.76
CA VAL A 128 10.40 11.19 9.16
C VAL A 128 10.66 10.06 10.19
N GLY A 129 10.73 8.79 9.78
CA GLY A 129 10.54 7.67 10.71
C GLY A 129 11.61 6.56 10.78
N ARG A 130 12.91 6.82 10.66
CA ARG A 130 13.95 5.75 10.73
C ARG A 130 14.18 5.09 12.12
N GLY A 131 13.18 5.02 12.99
CA GLY A 131 13.29 4.37 14.31
C GLY A 131 12.31 3.21 14.48
N LYS A 132 12.75 2.14 15.14
CA LYS A 132 11.87 1.06 15.62
C LYS A 132 11.17 1.51 16.91
N GLY A 133 9.88 1.22 17.03
CA GLY A 133 9.13 1.28 18.28
C GLY A 133 9.51 0.16 19.24
N ASN A 134 8.91 0.17 20.42
CA ASN A 134 9.14 -0.81 21.49
C ASN A 134 8.11 -1.95 21.52
N GLN A 135 7.14 -1.94 20.61
CA GLN A 135 6.06 -2.92 20.56
C GLN A 135 5.97 -3.53 19.16
N GLU A 136 5.90 -4.86 19.10
CA GLU A 136 5.54 -5.57 17.87
C GLU A 136 4.02 -5.49 17.68
N ILE A 137 3.61 -4.98 16.52
CA ILE A 137 2.21 -4.90 16.12
C ILE A 137 2.07 -5.38 14.68
N THR A 138 0.84 -5.66 14.27
CA THR A 138 0.54 -5.95 12.86
C THR A 138 -0.22 -4.80 12.24
N VAL A 139 0.37 -4.21 11.20
CA VAL A 139 -0.22 -3.14 10.40
C VAL A 139 -0.95 -3.77 9.21
N MET A 140 -2.21 -3.38 9.04
CA MET A 140 -3.06 -3.78 7.92
C MET A 140 -3.36 -2.55 7.05
N PHE A 141 -3.10 -2.67 5.76
CA PHE A 141 -3.59 -1.75 4.74
C PHE A 141 -4.65 -2.44 3.89
N THR A 142 -5.71 -1.72 3.55
CA THR A 142 -6.71 -2.17 2.60
C THR A 142 -6.93 -1.14 1.51
N ASP A 143 -7.42 -1.58 0.36
CA ASP A 143 -7.84 -0.72 -0.75
C ASP A 143 -8.86 -1.43 -1.64
N LEU A 144 -9.82 -0.71 -2.23
CA LEU A 144 -10.75 -1.34 -3.17
C LEU A 144 -10.14 -1.42 -4.57
N VAL A 145 -10.44 -2.51 -5.26
CA VAL A 145 -9.97 -2.75 -6.62
C VAL A 145 -10.86 -2.01 -7.60
N ALA A 146 -10.26 -1.21 -8.48
CA ALA A 146 -10.93 -0.48 -9.55
C ALA A 146 -12.09 0.44 -9.08
N PHE A 147 -12.07 0.87 -7.82
CA PHE A 147 -13.12 1.72 -7.24
C PHE A 147 -13.21 3.09 -7.92
N SER A 148 -12.08 3.75 -8.19
CA SER A 148 -12.07 5.09 -8.79
C SER A 148 -12.82 5.12 -10.13
N ASN A 149 -12.58 4.14 -11.01
CA ASN A 149 -13.23 4.07 -12.31
C ASN A 149 -14.75 3.89 -12.20
N TRP A 150 -15.21 3.04 -11.27
CA TRP A 150 -16.64 2.86 -11.03
C TRP A 150 -17.29 4.10 -10.40
N SER A 151 -16.61 4.76 -9.47
CA SER A 151 -17.15 5.95 -8.79
C SER A 151 -17.47 7.09 -9.77
N LEU A 152 -16.62 7.27 -10.80
CA LEU A 152 -16.81 8.29 -11.85
C LEU A 152 -18.08 8.07 -12.67
N SER A 153 -18.46 6.83 -12.95
CA SER A 153 -19.66 6.51 -13.72
C SER A 153 -20.92 6.38 -12.84
N ALA A 154 -20.76 5.97 -11.58
CA ALA A 154 -21.88 5.79 -10.66
C ALA A 154 -22.42 7.11 -10.09
N GLY A 155 -21.56 8.12 -9.95
CA GLY A 155 -21.91 9.40 -9.33
C GLY A 155 -21.86 9.36 -7.80
N ASP A 156 -21.93 10.54 -7.20
CA ASP A 156 -21.62 10.77 -5.78
C ASP A 156 -22.50 9.95 -4.82
N GLU A 157 -23.81 9.91 -5.06
CA GLU A 157 -24.78 9.24 -4.18
C GLU A 157 -24.49 7.73 -4.04
N ALA A 158 -24.26 7.06 -5.17
CA ALA A 158 -23.94 5.63 -5.19
C ALA A 158 -22.54 5.35 -4.63
N THR A 159 -21.61 6.27 -4.86
CA THR A 159 -20.25 6.19 -4.31
C THR A 159 -20.27 6.28 -2.78
N LEU A 160 -20.99 7.26 -2.22
CA LEU A 160 -21.16 7.40 -0.77
C LEU A 160 -21.87 6.19 -0.16
N GLU A 161 -22.90 5.66 -0.83
CA GLU A 161 -23.58 4.46 -0.37
C GLU A 161 -22.65 3.24 -0.34
N LEU A 162 -21.85 3.05 -1.39
CA LEU A 162 -20.85 1.98 -1.42
C LEU A 162 -19.85 2.13 -0.28
N LEU A 163 -19.26 3.32 -0.10
CA LEU A 163 -18.28 3.57 0.96
C LEU A 163 -18.85 3.30 2.35
N ARG A 164 -20.12 3.69 2.62
CA ARG A 164 -20.80 3.37 3.88
C ARG A 164 -20.97 1.86 4.10
N ARG A 165 -21.38 1.12 3.06
CA ARG A 165 -21.54 -0.35 3.14
C ARG A 165 -20.20 -1.05 3.33
N VAL A 166 -19.16 -0.60 2.63
CA VAL A 166 -17.80 -1.13 2.77
C VAL A 166 -17.28 -0.88 4.18
N ALA A 167 -17.39 0.35 4.70
CA ALA A 167 -17.04 0.68 6.08
C ALA A 167 -17.74 -0.24 7.09
N LYS A 168 -19.06 -0.42 6.95
CA LYS A 168 -19.85 -1.33 7.80
C LYS A 168 -19.43 -2.80 7.68
N ALA A 169 -18.91 -3.24 6.54
CA ALA A 169 -18.44 -4.60 6.34
C ALA A 169 -17.05 -4.84 6.98
N ILE A 170 -16.16 -3.84 6.95
CA ILE A 170 -14.75 -4.01 7.32
C ILE A 170 -14.43 -3.57 8.76
N GLU A 171 -15.09 -2.52 9.27
CA GLU A 171 -14.75 -1.95 10.58
C GLU A 171 -15.13 -2.86 11.76
N PRO A 172 -16.30 -3.53 11.77
CA PRO A 172 -16.64 -4.42 12.88
C PRO A 172 -15.65 -5.59 13.05
N PRO A 173 -15.25 -6.33 12.00
CA PRO A 173 -14.22 -7.36 12.13
C PRO A 173 -12.87 -6.85 12.67
N ILE A 174 -12.50 -5.62 12.34
CA ILE A 174 -11.29 -4.97 12.88
C ILE A 174 -11.46 -4.77 14.39
N ALA A 175 -12.55 -4.12 14.81
CA ALA A 175 -12.81 -3.81 16.21
C ALA A 175 -12.99 -5.07 17.09
N GLU A 176 -13.74 -6.06 16.61
CA GLU A 176 -13.97 -7.35 17.28
C GLU A 176 -12.67 -8.12 17.55
N ARG A 177 -11.66 -7.92 16.69
CA ARG A 177 -10.32 -8.48 16.85
C ARG A 177 -9.38 -7.49 17.51
N GLY A 178 -9.89 -6.51 18.25
CA GLY A 178 -9.10 -5.53 19.01
C GLY A 178 -8.15 -4.71 18.13
N GLY A 179 -8.45 -4.60 16.84
CA GLY A 179 -7.76 -3.71 15.93
C GLY A 179 -8.30 -2.30 16.07
N GLN A 180 -7.45 -1.33 15.74
CA GLN A 180 -7.81 0.09 15.69
C GLN A 180 -7.61 0.60 14.27
N VAL A 181 -8.65 1.21 13.70
CA VAL A 181 -8.50 1.99 12.47
C VAL A 181 -7.73 3.26 12.81
N VAL A 182 -6.54 3.41 12.22
CA VAL A 182 -5.65 4.57 12.43
C VAL A 182 -6.04 5.71 11.51
N LYS A 183 -6.35 5.39 10.24
CA LYS A 183 -6.79 6.36 9.23
C LYS A 183 -7.56 5.70 8.11
N ARG A 184 -8.53 6.45 7.57
CA ARG A 184 -9.28 6.12 6.35
C ARG A 184 -8.60 6.78 5.15
N MET A 185 -8.44 6.07 4.05
CA MET A 185 -7.72 6.51 2.85
C MET A 185 -8.63 6.34 1.63
N GLY A 186 -9.61 7.21 1.47
CA GLY A 186 -10.61 7.09 0.41
C GLY A 186 -11.46 5.82 0.57
N ASP A 187 -11.16 4.81 -0.23
CA ASP A 187 -11.78 3.48 -0.26
C ASP A 187 -11.05 2.42 0.57
N GLY A 188 -9.87 2.76 1.10
CA GLY A 188 -9.06 1.91 1.96
C GLY A 188 -9.02 2.33 3.43
N VAL A 189 -8.49 1.47 4.28
CA VAL A 189 -8.17 1.80 5.68
C VAL A 189 -6.76 1.34 6.04
N MET A 190 -6.13 2.08 6.95
CA MET A 190 -4.99 1.60 7.71
C MET A 190 -5.47 1.25 9.11
N ALA A 191 -5.23 0.02 9.53
CA ALA A 191 -5.53 -0.45 10.87
C ALA A 191 -4.32 -1.12 11.51
N VAL A 192 -4.27 -1.13 12.84
CA VAL A 192 -3.23 -1.81 13.62
C VAL A 192 -3.86 -2.82 14.54
N PHE A 193 -3.15 -3.92 14.78
CA PHE A 193 -3.57 -5.01 15.63
C PHE A 193 -2.47 -5.40 16.61
N PRO A 194 -2.83 -5.84 17.83
CA PRO A 194 -1.86 -6.35 18.81
C PRO A 194 -1.11 -7.61 18.35
N SER A 195 -1.61 -8.35 17.36
CA SER A 195 -0.95 -9.56 16.85
C SER A 195 -1.37 -9.91 15.42
N ALA A 196 -0.53 -10.70 14.75
CA ALA A 196 -0.76 -11.20 13.40
C ALA A 196 -2.03 -12.06 13.32
N GLU A 197 -2.25 -12.91 14.33
CA GLU A 197 -3.45 -13.74 14.49
C GLU A 197 -4.75 -12.94 14.38
N ARG A 198 -4.81 -11.84 15.12
CA ARG A 198 -6.00 -10.99 15.20
C ARG A 198 -6.22 -10.27 13.86
N ALA A 199 -5.15 -9.77 13.26
CA ALA A 199 -5.19 -9.07 11.98
C ALA A 199 -5.64 -9.99 10.83
N VAL A 200 -5.11 -11.21 10.73
CA VAL A 200 -5.48 -12.17 9.67
C VAL A 200 -6.94 -12.60 9.81
N ARG A 201 -7.40 -12.91 11.03
CA ARG A 201 -8.80 -13.27 11.27
C ARG A 201 -9.74 -12.11 10.96
N ALA A 202 -9.37 -10.88 11.29
CA ALA A 202 -10.14 -9.68 10.92
C ALA A 202 -10.21 -9.49 9.41
N ALA A 203 -9.08 -9.63 8.71
CA ALA A 203 -9.00 -9.48 7.26
C ALA A 203 -9.88 -10.49 6.51
N ILE A 204 -9.86 -11.76 6.94
CA ILE A 204 -10.70 -12.82 6.35
C ILE A 204 -12.19 -12.54 6.60
N ASN A 205 -12.56 -12.18 7.83
CA ASN A 205 -13.94 -11.83 8.16
C ASN A 205 -14.43 -10.58 7.40
N ALA A 206 -13.59 -9.55 7.28
CA ALA A 206 -13.89 -8.36 6.49
C ALA A 206 -14.15 -8.70 5.02
N LYS A 207 -13.34 -9.59 4.42
CA LYS A 207 -13.56 -10.07 3.05
C LYS A 207 -14.85 -10.87 2.89
N ARG A 208 -15.19 -11.73 3.86
CA ARG A 208 -16.45 -12.46 3.85
C ARG A 208 -17.64 -11.51 3.88
N ASN A 209 -17.63 -10.55 4.80
CA ASN A 209 -18.68 -9.52 4.87
C ASN A 209 -18.78 -8.68 3.59
N LEU A 210 -17.64 -8.38 2.97
CA LEU A 210 -17.57 -7.59 1.74
C LEU A 210 -18.20 -8.33 0.54
N ALA A 211 -18.19 -9.66 0.51
CA ALA A 211 -18.79 -10.46 -0.56
C ALA A 211 -20.31 -10.24 -0.70
N ASP A 212 -20.97 -9.88 0.40
CA ASP A 212 -22.41 -9.57 0.43
C ASP A 212 -22.72 -8.12 0.04
N VAL A 213 -21.70 -7.26 -0.08
CA VAL A 213 -21.89 -5.87 -0.48
C VAL A 213 -22.10 -5.80 -1.99
N LYS A 214 -23.19 -5.17 -2.39
CA LYS A 214 -23.45 -4.79 -3.78
C LYS A 214 -24.12 -3.43 -3.82
N VAL A 215 -23.66 -2.57 -4.72
CA VAL A 215 -24.31 -1.30 -5.04
C VAL A 215 -24.40 -1.19 -6.55
N ARG A 216 -25.64 -1.13 -7.07
CA ARG A 216 -25.93 -1.21 -8.51
C ARG A 216 -25.32 -2.47 -9.12
N ASP A 217 -24.45 -2.31 -10.11
CA ASP A 217 -23.72 -3.35 -10.85
C ASP A 217 -22.37 -3.70 -10.22
N TYR A 218 -21.91 -2.97 -9.21
CA TYR A 218 -20.59 -3.15 -8.62
C TYR A 218 -20.61 -3.98 -7.34
N ARG A 219 -19.68 -4.93 -7.29
CA ARG A 219 -19.32 -5.72 -6.11
C ARG A 219 -17.88 -5.37 -5.73
N PRO A 220 -17.65 -4.72 -4.57
CA PRO A 220 -16.32 -4.33 -4.16
C PRO A 220 -15.43 -5.56 -3.94
N GLN A 221 -14.24 -5.51 -4.51
CA GLN A 221 -13.14 -6.40 -4.15
C GLN A 221 -12.10 -5.60 -3.40
N MET A 222 -11.54 -6.18 -2.34
CA MET A 222 -10.57 -5.51 -1.49
C MET A 222 -9.26 -6.25 -1.51
N ARG A 223 -8.18 -5.53 -1.85
CA ARG A 223 -6.83 -6.03 -1.59
C ARG A 223 -6.42 -5.64 -0.18
N ILE A 224 -5.75 -6.56 0.50
CA ILE A 224 -5.32 -6.39 1.89
C ILE A 224 -3.85 -6.75 1.96
N GLY A 225 -3.06 -5.92 2.64
CA GLY A 225 -1.67 -6.23 2.98
C GLY A 225 -1.46 -6.17 4.47
N LEU A 226 -0.76 -7.18 5.01
CA LEU A 226 -0.46 -7.30 6.43
C LEU A 226 1.05 -7.42 6.64
N HIS A 227 1.58 -6.60 7.54
CA HIS A 227 2.97 -6.68 7.96
C HIS A 227 3.09 -6.56 9.47
N THR A 228 3.93 -7.41 10.04
CA THR A 228 4.23 -7.46 11.47
C THR A 228 5.64 -6.95 11.67
N GLY A 229 5.78 -5.98 12.57
CA GLY A 229 7.03 -5.28 12.83
C GLY A 229 6.89 -4.39 14.05
N SER A 230 7.82 -3.47 14.24
CA SER A 230 7.85 -2.56 15.39
C SER A 230 7.85 -1.11 14.91
N PRO A 231 6.77 -0.61 14.31
CA PRO A 231 6.65 0.79 13.97
C PRO A 231 6.60 1.66 15.23
N ARG A 232 6.93 2.94 15.10
CA ARG A 232 6.88 3.90 16.19
C ARG A 232 5.52 4.58 16.22
N GLU A 233 4.86 4.55 17.38
CA GLU A 233 3.67 5.35 17.63
C GLU A 233 4.05 6.80 17.96
N ILE A 234 3.47 7.77 17.26
CA ILE A 234 3.63 9.20 17.56
C ILE A 234 2.25 9.87 17.53
N GLY A 235 1.76 10.26 18.70
CA GLY A 235 0.53 11.03 18.83
C GLY A 235 -0.72 10.31 18.32
N GLY A 236 -0.76 8.97 18.37
CA GLY A 236 -1.85 8.15 17.83
C GLY A 236 -1.81 7.99 16.30
N ASP A 237 -0.66 8.20 15.66
CA ASP A 237 -0.37 7.70 14.31
C ASP A 237 0.86 6.78 14.38
N TRP A 238 1.06 5.95 13.37
CA TRP A 238 2.17 5.01 13.29
C TRP A 238 3.09 5.36 12.13
N LEU A 239 4.38 5.45 12.44
CA LEU A 239 5.43 5.84 11.49
C LEU A 239 6.54 4.79 11.50
N GLY A 240 7.17 4.57 10.36
CA GLY A 240 8.35 3.72 10.27
C GLY A 240 8.43 2.94 8.97
N VAL A 241 9.55 2.23 8.80
CA VAL A 241 9.78 1.33 7.67
C VAL A 241 8.69 0.25 7.60
N ASP A 242 8.25 -0.27 8.75
CA ASP A 242 7.23 -1.32 8.84
C ASP A 242 5.88 -0.87 8.25
N VAL A 243 5.49 0.40 8.45
CA VAL A 243 4.27 0.97 7.86
C VAL A 243 4.39 1.05 6.33
N THR A 244 5.57 1.40 5.84
CA THR A 244 5.87 1.45 4.40
C THR A 244 5.83 0.04 3.80
N ILE A 245 6.46 -0.93 4.47
CA ILE A 245 6.41 -2.34 4.07
C ILE A 245 4.96 -2.82 4.01
N ALA A 246 4.14 -2.55 5.02
CA ALA A 246 2.73 -2.94 5.05
C ALA A 246 1.95 -2.41 3.83
N ALA A 247 2.16 -1.15 3.47
CA ALA A 247 1.53 -0.56 2.29
C ALA A 247 2.00 -1.23 0.98
N ARG A 248 3.30 -1.53 0.86
CA ARG A 248 3.87 -2.22 -0.31
C ARG A 248 3.40 -3.67 -0.43
N VAL A 249 3.22 -4.35 0.71
CA VAL A 249 2.61 -5.69 0.76
C VAL A 249 1.17 -5.64 0.25
N MET A 250 0.39 -4.60 0.60
CA MET A 250 -0.97 -4.40 0.09
C MET A 250 -0.99 -4.15 -1.42
N GLU A 251 -0.07 -3.31 -1.93
CA GLU A 251 0.05 -2.99 -3.36
C GLU A 251 0.31 -4.26 -4.21
N ALA A 252 1.07 -5.22 -3.69
CA ALA A 252 1.27 -6.53 -4.34
C ALA A 252 -0.03 -7.35 -4.50
N GLY A 253 -1.10 -6.98 -3.79
CA GLY A 253 -2.39 -7.68 -3.77
C GLY A 253 -3.27 -7.47 -4.99
N GLY A 254 -2.93 -6.54 -5.89
CA GLY A 254 -3.53 -6.26 -7.22
C GLY A 254 -5.02 -6.61 -7.42
N ASN A 255 -5.33 -7.89 -7.58
CA ASN A 255 -6.66 -8.43 -7.90
C ASN A 255 -7.50 -8.77 -6.66
N GLY A 256 -7.44 -7.95 -5.61
CA GLY A 256 -8.21 -8.19 -4.40
C GLY A 256 -7.66 -9.33 -3.54
N ASN A 257 -6.37 -9.64 -3.64
CA ASN A 257 -5.73 -10.70 -2.84
C ASN A 257 -5.42 -10.23 -1.41
N THR A 258 -5.32 -11.18 -0.48
CA THR A 258 -4.77 -10.91 0.86
C THR A 258 -3.30 -11.30 0.86
N MET A 259 -2.44 -10.34 1.15
CA MET A 259 -1.00 -10.47 1.10
C MET A 259 -0.43 -10.37 2.52
N LEU A 260 0.53 -11.24 2.82
CA LEU A 260 1.26 -11.24 4.08
C LEU A 260 2.74 -10.99 3.80
N SER A 261 3.38 -10.17 4.62
CA SER A 261 4.84 -10.21 4.73
C SER A 261 5.28 -11.55 5.35
N GLU A 262 6.53 -11.93 5.11
CA GLU A 262 7.14 -13.06 5.81
C GLU A 262 7.04 -12.94 7.34
N ALA A 263 7.35 -11.77 7.90
CA ALA A 263 7.28 -11.55 9.34
C ALA A 263 5.88 -11.88 9.88
N THR A 264 4.83 -11.42 9.20
CA THR A 264 3.45 -11.76 9.58
C THR A 264 3.18 -13.25 9.53
N LEU A 265 3.64 -13.94 8.47
CA LEU A 265 3.45 -15.38 8.34
C LEU A 265 4.15 -16.16 9.45
N GLN A 266 5.37 -15.75 9.83
CA GLN A 266 6.15 -16.36 10.91
C GLN A 266 5.54 -16.10 12.30
N SER A 267 4.82 -14.98 12.48
CA SER A 267 4.10 -14.65 13.71
C SER A 267 2.75 -15.37 13.85
N LEU A 268 2.30 -16.13 12.84
CA LEU A 268 1.08 -16.95 12.94
C LEU A 268 1.38 -18.30 13.58
N LYS A 269 0.39 -18.85 14.28
CA LYS A 269 0.43 -20.27 14.67
C LYS A 269 0.27 -21.16 13.42
N PRO A 270 0.95 -22.32 13.38
CA PRO A 270 0.89 -23.23 12.23
C PRO A 270 -0.54 -23.62 11.79
N GLU A 271 -1.43 -23.78 12.75
CA GLU A 271 -2.82 -24.22 12.56
C GLU A 271 -3.77 -23.10 12.09
N THR A 272 -3.41 -21.83 12.27
CA THR A 272 -4.34 -20.70 12.09
C THR A 272 -4.92 -20.63 10.67
N LEU A 273 -4.09 -20.80 9.65
CA LEU A 273 -4.57 -20.75 8.27
C LEU A 273 -5.44 -21.96 7.92
N ALA A 274 -5.09 -23.14 8.44
CA ALA A 274 -5.87 -24.36 8.25
C ALA A 274 -7.26 -24.25 8.90
N GLU A 275 -7.35 -23.75 10.12
CA GLU A 275 -8.62 -23.48 10.82
C GLU A 275 -9.52 -22.50 10.05
N LEU A 276 -8.91 -21.54 9.34
CA LEU A 276 -9.63 -20.54 8.59
C LEU A 276 -10.01 -21.00 7.18
N GLY A 277 -9.52 -22.15 6.73
CA GLY A 277 -9.74 -22.69 5.38
C GLY A 277 -8.85 -22.06 4.30
N TYR A 278 -7.66 -21.59 4.67
CA TYR A 278 -6.72 -20.94 3.75
C TYR A 278 -5.38 -21.67 3.67
N ALA A 279 -4.79 -21.64 2.49
CA ALA A 279 -3.39 -21.98 2.23
C ALA A 279 -2.58 -20.73 1.90
N VAL A 280 -1.26 -20.83 2.09
CA VAL A 280 -0.31 -19.79 1.76
C VAL A 280 0.49 -20.16 0.51
N LYS A 281 0.65 -19.22 -0.41
CA LYS A 281 1.46 -19.38 -1.63
C LYS A 281 2.49 -18.26 -1.70
N PRO A 282 3.79 -18.55 -1.94
CA PRO A 282 4.78 -17.50 -2.18
C PRO A 282 4.35 -16.60 -3.34
N TYR A 283 4.40 -15.29 -3.14
CA TYR A 283 4.14 -14.34 -4.21
C TYR A 283 5.45 -14.05 -4.94
N ARG A 284 5.52 -14.46 -6.20
CA ARG A 284 6.64 -14.13 -7.09
C ARG A 284 6.23 -12.96 -7.95
N ARG A 285 7.01 -11.87 -7.87
CA ARG A 285 6.84 -10.74 -8.77
C ARG A 285 7.20 -11.17 -10.19
N SER A 286 6.48 -10.63 -11.17
CA SER A 286 6.91 -10.76 -12.55
C SER A 286 8.29 -10.13 -12.71
N PHE A 287 9.17 -10.74 -13.50
CA PHE A 287 10.50 -10.22 -13.81
C PHE A 287 10.47 -8.79 -14.37
N PHE A 288 9.34 -8.38 -14.96
CA PHE A 288 9.15 -7.03 -15.53
C PHE A 288 8.54 -6.00 -14.55
N ALA A 289 8.28 -6.38 -13.29
CA ALA A 289 7.70 -5.46 -12.31
C ALA A 289 8.78 -4.54 -11.71
N ALA A 290 8.55 -3.23 -11.72
CA ALA A 290 9.46 -2.25 -11.10
C ALA A 290 9.76 -2.62 -9.63
N PRO A 291 10.99 -2.49 -9.11
CA PRO A 291 11.30 -2.80 -7.71
C PRO A 291 10.35 -2.07 -6.76
N LEU A 292 9.99 -2.70 -5.64
CA LEU A 292 9.22 -2.02 -4.60
C LEU A 292 10.17 -1.00 -3.98
N SER A 293 9.97 0.29 -4.28
CA SER A 293 10.77 1.34 -3.65
C SER A 293 10.45 1.41 -2.16
N GLY A 294 11.49 1.55 -1.33
CA GLY A 294 11.35 1.76 0.12
C GLY A 294 11.18 0.50 0.96
N VAL A 295 11.42 -0.70 0.41
CA VAL A 295 11.43 -1.97 1.18
C VAL A 295 12.78 -2.67 1.11
N PRO A 296 13.12 -3.52 2.10
CA PRO A 296 14.29 -4.39 2.03
C PRO A 296 14.28 -5.27 0.78
N GLU A 297 15.46 -5.51 0.18
CA GLU A 297 15.61 -6.31 -1.05
C GLU A 297 15.19 -7.78 -0.87
N ASP A 298 15.27 -8.27 0.36
CA ASP A 298 14.93 -9.64 0.77
C ASP A 298 13.48 -9.80 1.24
N LEU A 299 12.64 -8.77 1.11
CA LEU A 299 11.24 -8.84 1.53
C LEU A 299 10.49 -9.94 0.76
N ARG A 300 10.20 -11.04 1.45
CA ARG A 300 9.31 -12.10 0.96
C ARG A 300 7.86 -11.78 1.26
N ILE A 301 7.02 -11.92 0.24
CA ILE A 301 5.59 -11.69 0.29
C ILE A 301 4.87 -13.01 -0.02
N PHE A 302 3.77 -13.26 0.66
CA PHE A 302 2.93 -14.43 0.48
C PHE A 302 1.49 -14.02 0.19
N ARG A 303 0.78 -14.83 -0.58
CA ARG A 303 -0.64 -14.67 -0.87
C ARG A 303 -1.43 -15.74 -0.13
N LEU A 304 -2.49 -15.34 0.56
CA LEU A 304 -3.50 -16.27 1.06
C LEU A 304 -4.44 -16.69 -0.08
N SER A 305 -4.71 -17.98 -0.17
CA SER A 305 -5.67 -18.59 -1.11
C SER A 305 -6.63 -19.46 -0.31
N GLU A 306 -7.93 -19.34 -0.58
CA GLU A 306 -8.92 -20.25 0.00
C GLU A 306 -8.68 -21.68 -0.53
N ASN A 307 -8.88 -22.68 0.33
CA ASN A 307 -8.71 -24.10 0.00
C ASN A 307 -9.79 -24.61 -0.94
#